data_AF-A0A409YKN2-F1
#
_entry.id   AF-A0A409YKN2-F1
#
_cell.length_a   1.000
_cell.length_b   1.000
_cell.length_c   1.000
_cell.angle_alpha   90.00
_cell.angle_beta   90.00
_cell.angle_gamma   90.00
#
_symmetry.space_group_name_H-M   'P 1'
#
loop_
_entity.id
_entity.type
_entity.pdbx_description
1 polymer ?
#
loop_
_entity_poly.entity_id
_entity_poly.type
_entity_poly.pdbx_seq_one_letter_code
_entity_poly.pdbx_strand_id
1 'polypeptide(L)'
;MITTLTLSPAAGSFPFPTKVLSLPSGTKVVLGSTEISPNAPRQSLRVATTSNGWFPPTQTEDNSISLVSPLPLSSAHAEIWSEGGRIFIRDLDSAFGTYVNGLRISKDATLKAGDTISLGTRIARNAKTPAYITDFHLIPIIATVTPTNVSA
;
A
#
# COMPACT_ATOMS: atom_id res chain seq x y z
N MET A 1 14.97 -3.63 -19.44
CA MET A 1 13.79 -2.75 -19.25
C MET A 1 13.50 -2.67 -17.77
N ILE A 2 13.22 -1.47 -17.25
CA ILE A 2 12.74 -1.29 -15.88
C ILE A 2 11.23 -1.10 -15.96
N THR A 3 10.47 -1.93 -15.24
CA THR A 3 9.04 -1.73 -15.09
C THR A 3 8.84 -0.75 -13.94
N THR A 4 8.13 0.35 -14.21
CA THR A 4 7.70 1.29 -13.18
C THR A 4 6.21 1.09 -12.95
N LEU A 5 5.79 1.08 -11.69
CA LEU A 5 4.38 1.03 -11.32
C LEU A 5 3.97 2.30 -10.61
N THR A 6 2.99 3.00 -11.17
CA THR A 6 2.33 4.12 -10.49
C THR A 6 1.08 3.63 -9.76
N LEU A 7 0.95 3.99 -8.48
CA LEU A 7 -0.24 3.76 -7.67
C LEU A 7 -0.82 5.12 -7.27
N SER A 8 -1.95 5.49 -7.88
CA SER A 8 -2.65 6.75 -7.58
C SER A 8 -3.83 6.49 -6.65
N PRO A 9 -4.13 7.37 -5.68
CA PRO A 9 -5.29 7.20 -4.80
C PRO A 9 -6.59 7.09 -5.60
N ALA A 10 -7.40 6.07 -5.29
CA ALA A 10 -8.72 5.90 -5.85
C ALA A 10 -9.81 6.42 -4.89
N ALA A 11 -11.06 6.49 -5.37
CA ALA A 11 -12.20 6.93 -4.58
C ALA A 11 -12.36 6.08 -3.31
N GLY A 12 -12.55 6.73 -2.16
CA GLY A 12 -12.72 6.05 -0.87
C GLY A 12 -11.42 5.54 -0.23
N SER A 13 -10.26 5.86 -0.80
CA SER A 13 -8.96 5.54 -0.19
C SER A 13 -8.65 6.44 1.02
N PHE A 14 -7.97 5.86 2.00
CA PHE A 14 -7.13 6.63 2.91
C PHE A 14 -6.18 7.52 2.09
N PRO A 15 -5.95 8.79 2.46
CA PRO A 15 -5.17 9.71 1.65
C PRO A 15 -3.68 9.34 1.65
N PHE A 16 -3.07 9.31 0.46
CA PHE A 16 -1.63 9.12 0.31
C PHE A 16 -1.12 9.84 -0.94
N PRO A 17 0.16 10.25 -1.00
CA PRO A 17 0.75 10.77 -2.22
C PRO A 17 0.95 9.64 -3.24
N THR A 18 0.68 9.90 -4.53
CA THR A 18 0.91 8.93 -5.60
C THR A 18 2.27 8.26 -5.47
N LYS A 19 2.27 6.93 -5.46
CA LYS A 19 3.50 6.13 -5.42
C LYS A 19 3.98 5.83 -6.83
N VAL A 20 5.29 5.84 -7.03
CA VAL A 20 5.99 5.50 -8.27
C VAL A 20 7.08 4.50 -7.92
N LEU A 21 6.75 3.22 -8.01
CA LEU A 21 7.59 2.11 -7.57
C LEU A 21 8.39 1.55 -8.74
N SER A 22 9.72 1.53 -8.59
CA SER A 22 10.60 0.84 -9.54
C SER A 22 10.62 -0.65 -9.25
N LEU A 23 10.24 -1.47 -10.23
CA LEU A 23 10.16 -2.93 -10.13
C LEU A 23 11.11 -3.57 -11.16
N PRO A 24 12.44 -3.49 -10.96
CA PRO A 24 13.38 -4.25 -11.78
C PRO A 24 13.19 -5.76 -11.53
N SER A 25 13.62 -6.57 -12.49
CA SER A 25 13.50 -8.03 -12.39
C SER A 25 14.09 -8.57 -11.08
N GLY A 26 13.37 -9.47 -10.42
CA GLY A 26 13.77 -10.07 -9.14
C GLY A 26 13.56 -9.17 -7.91
N THR A 27 13.07 -7.95 -8.07
CA THR A 27 12.74 -7.06 -6.94
C THR A 27 11.28 -7.18 -6.54
N LYS A 28 11.07 -7.36 -5.23
CA LYS A 28 9.79 -7.36 -4.56
C LYS A 28 9.71 -6.14 -3.66
N VAL A 29 8.60 -5.40 -3.76
CA VAL A 29 8.33 -4.24 -2.92
C VAL A 29 7.19 -4.59 -1.98
N VAL A 30 7.42 -4.43 -0.68
CA VAL A 30 6.37 -4.62 0.34
C VAL A 30 5.57 -3.33 0.48
N LEU A 31 4.26 -3.46 0.34
CA LEU A 31 3.25 -2.44 0.59
C LEU A 31 2.76 -2.56 2.03
N GLY A 32 2.76 -1.47 2.79
CA GLY A 32 2.32 -1.50 4.19
C GLY A 32 2.49 -0.18 4.95
N SER A 33 2.28 -0.23 6.26
CA SER A 33 2.42 0.92 7.16
C SER A 33 3.83 1.12 7.72
N THR A 34 4.80 0.31 7.27
CA THR A 34 6.22 0.43 7.62
C THR A 34 7.09 0.13 6.42
N GLU A 35 8.28 0.73 6.33
CA GLU A 35 9.25 0.32 5.31
C GLU A 35 9.88 -1.02 5.68
N ILE A 36 9.68 -1.99 4.80
CA ILE A 36 10.28 -3.32 4.88
C ILE A 36 11.13 -3.50 3.63
N SER A 37 12.37 -3.03 3.71
CA SER A 37 13.38 -3.22 2.67
C SER A 37 14.54 -4.03 3.23
N PRO A 38 14.82 -5.24 2.70
CA PRO A 38 15.89 -6.10 3.23
C PRO A 38 17.29 -5.50 3.04
N ASN A 39 17.46 -4.54 2.12
CA ASN A 39 18.73 -3.91 1.78
C ASN A 39 18.77 -2.40 2.05
N ALA A 40 17.79 -1.86 2.77
CA ALA A 40 17.84 -0.44 3.15
C ALA A 40 19.09 -0.20 4.02
N PRO A 41 19.94 0.80 3.69
CA PRO A 41 21.06 1.14 4.55
C PRO A 41 20.53 1.48 5.94
N ARG A 42 21.24 1.12 7.01
CA ARG A 42 20.79 1.34 8.41
C ARG A 42 20.47 2.81 8.75
N GLN A 43 20.82 3.74 7.87
CA GLN A 43 20.58 5.18 7.94
C GLN A 43 19.55 5.71 6.93
N SER A 44 18.88 4.86 6.13
CA SER A 44 17.78 5.36 5.30
C SER A 44 16.72 5.96 6.22
N LEU A 45 16.27 7.15 5.86
CA LEU A 45 15.17 7.81 6.55
C LEU A 45 14.00 6.82 6.57
N ARG A 46 13.60 6.37 7.77
CA ARG A 46 12.39 5.58 8.00
C ARG A 46 11.19 6.48 7.74
N VAL A 47 10.99 6.83 6.48
CA VAL A 47 9.99 7.79 6.03
C VAL A 47 9.33 7.23 4.78
N ALA A 48 8.02 7.37 4.72
CA ALA A 48 7.27 7.10 3.51
C ALA A 48 7.69 8.07 2.41
N THR A 49 8.16 7.56 1.27
CA THR A 49 8.52 8.35 0.08
C THR A 49 7.59 7.99 -1.07
N THR A 50 7.57 8.75 -2.17
CA THR A 50 6.81 8.32 -3.35
C THR A 50 7.37 7.05 -3.99
N SER A 51 8.63 6.68 -3.72
CA SER A 51 9.32 5.56 -4.37
C SER A 51 9.38 4.27 -3.54
N ASN A 52 8.84 4.24 -2.32
CA ASN A 52 8.76 3.04 -1.49
C ASN A 52 7.30 2.61 -1.21
N GLY A 53 7.13 1.35 -0.80
CA GLY A 53 5.82 0.76 -0.51
C GLY A 53 5.21 1.16 0.84
N TRP A 54 5.86 2.03 1.62
CA TRP A 54 5.32 2.48 2.90
C TRP A 54 4.29 3.60 2.72
N PHE A 55 3.02 3.38 3.03
CA PHE A 55 2.01 4.43 3.09
C PHE A 55 2.09 5.24 4.40
N PRO A 56 2.19 6.59 4.32
CA PRO A 56 2.39 7.43 5.49
C PRO A 56 1.19 7.41 6.44
N PRO A 57 1.39 7.54 7.75
CA PRO A 57 0.31 7.85 8.68
C PRO A 57 -0.23 9.28 8.45
N THR A 58 -1.43 9.56 8.95
CA THR A 58 -2.01 10.91 8.99
C THR A 58 -2.08 11.45 10.40
N GLN A 59 -2.22 12.77 10.51
CA GLN A 59 -2.37 13.42 11.81
C GLN A 59 -3.68 13.03 12.48
N THR A 60 -3.63 12.92 13.81
CA THR A 60 -4.83 12.87 14.64
C THR A 60 -5.01 14.22 15.36
N GLU A 61 -6.19 14.42 15.94
CA GLU A 61 -6.47 15.58 16.78
C GLU A 61 -5.96 15.42 18.23
N ASP A 62 -5.37 14.27 18.56
CA ASP A 62 -4.82 13.96 19.89
C ASP A 62 -3.35 14.37 20.01
N ASN A 63 -3.07 15.25 20.97
CA ASN A 63 -1.73 15.75 21.24
C ASN A 63 -0.74 14.66 21.69
N SER A 64 -1.23 13.55 22.25
CA SER A 64 -0.41 12.43 22.74
C SER A 64 -0.09 11.43 21.63
N ILE A 65 -0.96 11.31 20.62
CA ILE A 65 -0.83 10.35 19.52
C ILE A 65 -0.96 11.10 18.20
N SER A 66 0.09 11.82 17.81
CA SER A 66 0.00 12.77 16.71
C SER A 66 -0.13 12.11 15.33
N LEU A 67 0.28 10.85 15.13
CA LEU A 67 0.28 10.18 13.83
C LEU A 67 -0.25 8.75 13.95
N VAL A 68 -1.21 8.39 13.10
CA VAL A 68 -1.78 7.05 13.03
C VAL A 68 -1.87 6.56 11.58
N SER A 69 -1.46 5.32 11.35
CA SER A 69 -1.64 4.63 10.07
C SER A 69 -3.07 4.10 9.93
N PRO A 70 -3.58 3.92 8.70
CA PRO A 70 -4.90 3.33 8.50
C PRO A 70 -4.97 1.95 9.16
N LEU A 71 -5.97 1.74 10.01
CA LEU A 71 -6.15 0.49 10.75
C LEU A 71 -6.33 -0.74 9.84
N PRO A 72 -6.93 -0.64 8.63
CA PRO A 72 -6.99 -1.77 7.71
C PRO A 72 -5.64 -2.20 7.13
N LEU A 73 -4.60 -1.34 7.22
CA LEU A 73 -3.29 -1.57 6.62
C LEU A 73 -2.33 -2.24 7.62
N SER A 74 -1.73 -3.35 7.20
CA SER A 74 -0.75 -4.08 7.99
C SER A 74 0.66 -3.50 7.78
N SER A 75 1.58 -3.76 8.71
CA SER A 75 2.98 -3.33 8.60
C SER A 75 3.65 -3.89 7.34
N ALA A 76 3.52 -5.21 7.12
CA ALA A 76 3.71 -5.90 5.86
C ALA A 76 2.32 -6.36 5.39
N HIS A 77 1.73 -5.71 4.38
CA HIS A 77 0.36 -6.02 3.97
C HIS A 77 0.32 -6.84 2.69
N ALA A 78 0.97 -6.34 1.64
CA ALA A 78 1.04 -7.02 0.36
C ALA A 78 2.44 -6.88 -0.23
N GLU A 79 2.79 -7.77 -1.14
CA GLU A 79 4.02 -7.69 -1.92
C GLU A 79 3.69 -7.50 -3.39
N ILE A 80 4.41 -6.60 -4.06
CA ILE A 80 4.26 -6.33 -5.49
C ILE A 80 5.60 -6.50 -6.21
N TRP A 81 5.58 -7.15 -7.37
CA TRP A 81 6.78 -7.40 -8.17
C TRP A 81 6.46 -7.42 -9.67
N SER A 82 7.51 -7.30 -10.49
CA SER A 82 7.44 -7.50 -11.94
C SER A 82 8.18 -8.78 -12.32
N GLU A 83 7.52 -9.63 -13.10
CA GLU A 83 8.10 -10.86 -13.65
C GLU A 83 7.57 -11.10 -15.06
N GLY A 84 8.45 -11.40 -16.02
CA GLY A 84 8.05 -11.65 -17.40
C GLY A 84 7.25 -10.51 -18.06
N GLY A 85 7.50 -9.25 -17.66
CA GLY A 85 6.78 -8.08 -18.16
C GLY A 85 5.36 -7.91 -17.61
N ARG A 86 4.99 -8.70 -16.59
CA ARG A 86 3.70 -8.61 -15.89
C ARG A 86 3.94 -8.20 -14.44
N ILE A 87 2.99 -7.45 -13.90
CA ILE A 87 3.01 -7.06 -12.48
C ILE A 87 2.13 -8.02 -11.71
N PHE A 88 2.61 -8.46 -10.55
CA PHE A 88 1.91 -9.36 -9.66
C PHE A 88 1.80 -8.76 -8.27
N ILE A 89 0.72 -9.08 -7.58
CA ILE A 89 0.51 -8.76 -6.17
C ILE A 89 0.15 -10.02 -5.38
N ARG A 90 0.63 -10.10 -4.15
CA ARG A 90 0.30 -11.16 -3.18
C ARG A 90 -0.01 -10.53 -1.83
N ASP A 91 -1.02 -11.06 -1.16
CA ASP A 91 -1.29 -10.74 0.25
C ASP A 91 -0.28 -11.43 1.18
N LEU A 92 0.27 -10.70 2.16
CA LEU A 92 1.25 -11.21 3.13
C LEU A 92 0.58 -11.61 4.45
N ASP A 93 -0.54 -12.34 4.36
CA ASP A 93 -1.38 -12.73 5.49
C ASP A 93 -1.86 -11.51 6.30
N SER A 94 -2.35 -10.51 5.57
CA SER A 94 -2.77 -9.25 6.16
C SER A 94 -4.08 -9.42 6.93
N ALA A 95 -4.23 -8.67 8.03
CA ALA A 95 -5.38 -8.80 8.93
C ALA A 95 -6.74 -8.57 8.25
N PHE A 96 -6.77 -7.72 7.21
CA PHE A 96 -8.00 -7.35 6.50
C PHE A 96 -8.03 -7.78 5.03
N GLY A 97 -6.98 -8.46 4.57
CA GLY A 97 -6.84 -8.99 3.22
C GLY A 97 -6.55 -7.95 2.14
N THR A 98 -6.03 -8.43 1.02
CA THR A 98 -5.82 -7.66 -0.22
C THR A 98 -6.93 -7.95 -1.23
N TYR A 99 -7.34 -6.94 -1.99
CA TYR A 99 -8.39 -7.04 -3.00
C TYR A 99 -7.91 -6.44 -4.33
N VAL A 100 -8.34 -7.04 -5.44
CA VAL A 100 -8.16 -6.53 -6.80
C VAL A 100 -9.54 -6.39 -7.43
N ASN A 101 -9.88 -5.19 -7.89
CA ASN A 101 -11.19 -4.84 -8.46
C ASN A 101 -12.36 -5.24 -7.55
N GLY A 102 -12.20 -5.06 -6.23
CA GLY A 102 -13.20 -5.39 -5.21
C GLY A 102 -13.27 -6.88 -4.84
N LEU A 103 -12.50 -7.76 -5.49
CA LEU A 103 -12.45 -9.18 -5.20
C LEU A 103 -11.24 -9.52 -4.34
N ARG A 104 -11.46 -10.23 -3.23
CA ARG A 104 -10.37 -10.67 -2.35
C ARG A 104 -9.49 -11.68 -3.06
N ILE A 105 -8.18 -11.49 -3.01
CA ILE A 105 -7.23 -12.45 -3.56
C ILE A 105 -6.84 -13.49 -2.51
N SER A 106 -6.73 -14.75 -2.91
CA SER A 106 -6.25 -15.85 -2.07
C SER A 106 -4.91 -16.43 -2.53
N LYS A 107 -4.44 -15.99 -3.69
CA LYS A 107 -3.18 -16.35 -4.36
C LYS A 107 -2.69 -15.12 -5.11
N ASP A 108 -1.51 -15.23 -5.70
CA ASP A 108 -0.92 -14.20 -6.55
C ASP A 108 -1.90 -13.77 -7.64
N ALA A 109 -2.09 -12.47 -7.79
CA ALA A 109 -2.93 -11.87 -8.81
C ALA A 109 -2.08 -11.04 -9.76
N THR A 110 -2.34 -11.16 -11.06
CA THR A 110 -1.73 -10.28 -12.07
C THR A 110 -2.48 -8.95 -12.12
N LEU A 111 -1.75 -7.85 -12.11
CA LEU A 111 -2.28 -6.50 -12.24
C LEU A 111 -2.10 -5.95 -13.64
N LYS A 112 -3.11 -5.21 -14.10
CA LYS A 112 -3.16 -4.51 -15.38
C LYS A 112 -3.39 -3.01 -15.18
N ALA A 113 -3.12 -2.24 -16.22
CA ALA A 113 -3.46 -0.82 -16.25
C ALA A 113 -4.96 -0.61 -15.99
N GLY A 114 -5.28 0.29 -15.07
CA GLY A 114 -6.64 0.61 -14.65
C GLY A 114 -7.21 -0.29 -13.55
N ASP A 115 -6.54 -1.39 -13.19
CA ASP A 115 -6.98 -2.20 -12.04
C ASP A 115 -6.93 -1.38 -10.76
N THR A 116 -7.85 -1.67 -9.86
CA THR A 116 -7.89 -1.06 -8.53
C THR A 116 -7.45 -2.10 -7.50
N ILE A 117 -6.41 -1.79 -6.73
CA ILE A 117 -6.02 -2.59 -5.57
C ILE A 117 -6.58 -1.96 -4.29
N SER A 118 -6.97 -2.78 -3.33
CA SER A 118 -7.29 -2.34 -1.97
C SER A 118 -6.49 -3.14 -0.96
N LEU A 119 -5.83 -2.42 -0.05
CA LEU A 119 -5.11 -2.97 1.08
C LEU A 119 -6.00 -2.84 2.32
N GLY A 120 -6.66 -3.94 2.66
CA GLY A 120 -7.68 -4.02 3.69
C GLY A 120 -9.09 -3.68 3.20
N THR A 121 -10.01 -3.59 4.15
CA THR A 121 -11.40 -3.16 3.92
C THR A 121 -11.81 -2.13 4.97
N ARG A 122 -12.92 -1.44 4.74
CA ARG A 122 -13.43 -0.45 5.70
C ARG A 122 -13.79 -1.13 7.02
N ILE A 123 -13.33 -0.54 8.12
CA ILE A 123 -13.66 -0.98 9.48
C ILE A 123 -14.83 -0.13 9.99
N ALA A 124 -15.85 -0.79 10.54
CA ALA A 124 -16.94 -0.10 11.23
C ALA A 124 -16.47 0.39 12.60
N ARG A 125 -16.70 1.68 12.89
CA ARG A 125 -16.48 2.24 14.22
C ARG A 125 -17.35 1.50 15.24
N ASN A 126 -16.78 1.21 16.41
CA ASN A 126 -17.51 0.61 17.53
C ASN A 126 -17.08 1.25 18.86
N ALA A 127 -17.67 0.80 19.96
CA ALA A 127 -17.41 1.32 21.30
C ALA A 127 -15.94 1.16 21.78
N LYS A 128 -15.15 0.29 21.13
CA LYS A 128 -13.72 0.09 21.42
C LYS A 128 -12.80 0.94 20.53
N THR A 129 -13.33 1.62 19.51
CA THR A 129 -12.54 2.51 18.65
C THR A 129 -12.17 3.76 19.44
N PRO A 130 -10.88 4.04 19.68
CA PRO A 130 -10.47 5.23 20.41
C PRO A 130 -10.93 6.53 19.72
N ALA A 131 -11.17 7.59 20.49
CA ALA A 131 -11.67 8.85 19.97
C ALA A 131 -10.70 9.51 18.96
N TYR A 132 -9.39 9.34 19.14
CA TYR A 132 -8.36 9.88 18.24
C TYR A 132 -8.31 9.19 16.87
N ILE A 133 -8.95 8.02 16.72
CA ILE A 133 -9.11 7.36 15.43
C ILE A 133 -10.24 8.06 14.68
N THR A 134 -9.88 8.91 13.73
CA THR A 134 -10.83 9.53 12.80
C THR A 134 -11.36 8.53 11.76
N ASP A 135 -12.41 8.89 11.03
CA ASP A 135 -12.99 8.02 9.99
C ASP A 135 -12.03 7.73 8.84
N PHE A 136 -11.06 8.63 8.60
CA PHE A 136 -9.98 8.36 7.64
C PHE A 136 -9.16 7.15 8.07
N HIS A 137 -8.82 7.01 9.35
CA HIS A 137 -8.04 5.86 9.82
C HIS A 137 -8.80 4.52 9.74
N LEU A 138 -10.11 4.54 9.45
CA LEU A 138 -10.96 3.36 9.31
C LEU A 138 -11.18 2.91 7.86
N ILE A 139 -10.70 3.68 6.87
CA ILE A 139 -10.79 3.32 5.46
C ILE A 139 -9.48 2.69 4.96
N PRO A 140 -9.54 1.78 3.96
CA PRO A 140 -8.36 1.10 3.44
C PRO A 140 -7.54 2.02 2.52
N ILE A 141 -6.33 1.59 2.19
CA ILE A 141 -5.62 2.16 1.03
C ILE A 141 -6.27 1.57 -0.23
N ILE A 142 -6.68 2.43 -1.17
CA ILE A 142 -7.20 2.02 -2.47
C ILE A 142 -6.42 2.77 -3.54
N ALA A 143 -5.84 2.03 -4.49
CA ALA A 143 -5.01 2.61 -5.53
C ALA A 143 -5.37 2.09 -6.92
N THR A 144 -5.41 3.00 -7.89
CA THR A 144 -5.44 2.66 -9.31
C THR A 144 -4.02 2.36 -9.81
N VAL A 145 -3.88 1.25 -10.52
CA VAL A 145 -2.63 0.71 -11.06
C VAL A 145 -2.38 1.30 -12.44
N THR A 146 -1.24 1.96 -12.63
CA THR A 146 -0.77 2.42 -13.94
C THR A 146 0.67 1.93 -14.17
N PRO A 147 0.84 0.76 -14.82
CA PRO A 147 2.14 0.25 -15.22
C PRO A 147 2.73 1.10 -16.36
N THR A 148 4.01 1.43 -16.26
CA THR A 148 4.77 2.08 -17.33
C THR A 148 6.03 1.27 -17.59
N ASN A 149 6.18 0.78 -18.82
CA ASN A 149 7.42 0.16 -19.27
C ASN A 149 8.30 1.25 -19.89
N VAL A 150 9.44 1.53 -19.26
CA VAL A 150 10.44 2.42 -19.85
C VAL A 150 11.46 1.53 -20.57
N SER A 151 11.39 1.53 -21.90
CA SER A 151 12.50 1.03 -22.74
C SER A 151 13.61 2.08 -22.69
N ALA A 152 14.77 1.69 -22.19
CA ALA A 152 15.99 2.47 -22.33
C ALA A 152 16.47 2.46 -23.79
#